data_AF-A0A414FHI8-F1
#
_entry.id   AF-A0A414FHI8-F1
#
_cell.length_a   1.000
_cell.length_b   1.000
_cell.length_c   1.000
_cell.angle_alpha   90.00
_cell.angle_beta   90.00
_cell.angle_gamma   90.00
#
_symmetry.space_group_name_H-M   'P 1'
#
loop_
_entity.id
_entity.type
_entity.pdbx_description
1 polymer ?
#
loop_
_entity_poly.entity_id
_entity_poly.type
_entity_poly.pdbx_seq_one_letter_code
_entity_poly.pdbx_strand_id
1 'polypeptide(L)'
;GSCNKILKDIGRQCGFKVRLTYHVARHTNATTVLLSHGVPIETVSRLLGHTNIKTTQIYAKITAQKISQDMETLSHKLEDMEKNICRAI
;
A
#
# COMPACT_ATOMS: atom_id res chain seq x y z
N GLY A 1 -26.55 -6.25 -5.01
CA GLY A 1 -25.69 -7.33 -4.49
C GLY A 1 -25.76 -7.35 -2.97
N SER A 2 -26.14 -8.49 -2.40
CA SER A 2 -26.34 -8.70 -0.94
C SER A 2 -25.13 -8.26 -0.09
N CYS A 3 -23.90 -8.51 -0.54
CA CYS A 3 -22.68 -8.20 0.23
C CYS A 3 -22.48 -6.70 0.54
N ASN A 4 -22.78 -5.79 -0.38
CA ASN A 4 -22.61 -4.35 -0.09
C ASN A 4 -23.60 -3.84 0.96
N LYS A 5 -24.75 -4.52 1.15
CA LYS A 5 -25.70 -4.20 2.20
C LYS A 5 -25.16 -4.65 3.56
N ILE A 6 -24.64 -5.88 3.62
CA ILE A 6 -23.98 -6.43 4.82
C ILE A 6 -22.77 -5.57 5.20
N LEU A 7 -21.89 -5.22 4.26
CA LEU A 7 -20.73 -4.37 4.52
C LEU A 7 -21.09 -2.99 5.05
N LYS A 8 -22.22 -2.41 4.60
CA LYS A 8 -22.74 -1.15 5.15
C LYS A 8 -23.17 -1.31 6.60
N ASP A 9 -23.90 -2.36 6.91
CA ASP A 9 -24.44 -2.58 8.25
C ASP A 9 -23.31 -2.86 9.24
N ILE A 10 -22.33 -3.67 8.85
CA ILE A 10 -21.07 -3.87 9.61
C ILE A 10 -20.33 -2.54 9.76
N GLY A 11 -20.18 -1.77 8.68
CA GLY A 11 -19.50 -0.48 8.71
C GLY A 11 -20.13 0.51 9.69
N ARG A 12 -21.46 0.55 9.75
CA ARG A 12 -22.22 1.35 10.72
C ARG A 12 -21.98 0.88 12.14
N GLN A 13 -22.01 -0.42 12.40
CA GLN A 13 -21.78 -0.99 13.73
C GLN A 13 -20.37 -0.72 14.25
N CYS A 14 -19.37 -0.77 13.38
CA CYS A 14 -17.98 -0.47 13.72
C CYS A 14 -17.66 1.04 13.76
N GLY A 15 -18.62 1.93 13.45
CA GLY A 15 -18.42 3.38 13.49
C GLY A 15 -17.58 3.95 12.34
N PHE A 16 -17.49 3.27 11.20
CA PHE A 16 -16.79 3.82 10.03
C PHE A 16 -17.53 5.03 9.47
N LYS A 17 -16.80 6.15 9.30
CA LYS A 17 -17.33 7.40 8.71
C LYS A 17 -17.54 7.28 7.19
N VAL A 18 -16.90 6.29 6.56
CA VAL A 18 -16.98 6.04 5.13
C VAL A 18 -17.92 4.87 4.83
N ARG A 19 -18.64 4.96 3.71
CA ARG A 19 -19.51 3.87 3.25
C ARG A 19 -18.66 2.70 2.76
N LEU A 20 -18.58 1.65 3.59
CA LEU A 20 -17.91 0.41 3.19
C LEU A 20 -18.63 -0.24 2.01
N THR A 21 -17.85 -0.52 0.97
CA THR A 21 -18.26 -1.26 -0.23
C THR A 21 -17.11 -2.15 -0.67
N TYR A 22 -17.40 -3.12 -1.54
CA TYR A 22 -16.35 -3.95 -2.14
C TYR A 22 -15.25 -3.12 -2.83
N HIS A 23 -15.63 -2.05 -3.54
CA HIS A 23 -14.67 -1.17 -4.20
C HIS A 23 -13.75 -0.46 -3.21
N VAL A 24 -14.29 0.02 -2.07
CA VAL A 24 -13.49 0.65 -1.01
C VAL A 24 -12.50 -0.35 -0.41
N ALA A 25 -12.96 -1.56 -0.08
CA ALA A 25 -12.09 -2.61 0.45
C ALA A 25 -10.98 -3.01 -0.54
N ARG A 26 -11.32 -3.16 -1.83
CA ARG A 26 -10.35 -3.42 -2.90
C ARG A 26 -9.31 -2.31 -3.02
N HIS A 27 -9.74 -1.05 -2.93
CA HIS A 27 -8.85 0.11 -2.93
C HIS A 27 -7.90 0.06 -1.74
N THR A 28 -8.40 -0.09 -0.52
CA THR A 28 -7.58 -0.18 0.70
C THR A 28 -6.57 -1.32 0.65
N ASN A 29 -6.97 -2.49 0.11
CA ASN A 29 -6.04 -3.61 -0.06
C ASN A 29 -4.91 -3.26 -1.05
N ALA A 30 -5.25 -2.68 -2.21
CA ALA A 30 -4.27 -2.28 -3.21
C ALA A 30 -3.29 -1.23 -2.65
N THR A 31 -3.80 -0.21 -1.98
CA THR A 31 -3.01 0.95 -1.56
C THR A 31 -2.27 0.72 -0.25
N THR A 32 -3.00 0.41 0.81
CA THR A 32 -2.47 0.39 2.18
C THR A 32 -1.84 -0.94 2.51
N VAL A 33 -2.47 -2.06 2.13
CA VAL A 33 -1.95 -3.39 2.49
C VAL A 33 -0.80 -3.78 1.57
N LEU A 34 -0.93 -3.57 0.27
CA LEU A 34 0.08 -4.03 -0.69
C LEU A 34 1.12 -2.94 -1.01
N LEU A 35 0.69 -1.83 -1.63
CA LEU A 35 1.64 -0.83 -2.12
C LEU A 35 2.43 -0.20 -0.98
N SER A 36 1.80 0.25 0.11
CA SER A 36 2.52 0.85 1.25
C SER A 36 3.49 -0.12 1.95
N HIS A 37 3.28 -1.44 1.87
CA HIS A 37 4.14 -2.45 2.50
C HIS A 37 5.17 -3.07 1.56
N GLY A 38 5.69 -2.31 0.59
CA GLY A 38 6.80 -2.81 -0.22
C GLY A 38 6.39 -3.58 -1.47
N VAL A 39 5.14 -4.03 -1.63
CA VAL A 39 4.77 -4.87 -2.77
C VAL A 39 4.89 -4.11 -4.11
N PRO A 40 5.60 -4.66 -5.12
CA PRO A 40 5.75 -4.04 -6.43
C PRO A 40 4.40 -3.84 -7.15
N ILE A 41 4.27 -2.76 -7.90
CA ILE A 41 3.02 -2.38 -8.57
C ILE A 41 2.59 -3.41 -9.62
N GLU A 42 3.53 -4.11 -10.24
CA GLU A 42 3.31 -5.20 -11.19
C GLU A 42 2.64 -6.40 -10.50
N THR A 43 3.12 -6.74 -9.30
CA THR A 43 2.56 -7.78 -8.45
C THR A 43 1.15 -7.43 -8.02
N VAL A 44 0.94 -6.18 -7.58
CA VAL A 44 -0.41 -5.68 -7.23
C VAL A 44 -1.34 -5.72 -8.44
N SER A 45 -0.86 -5.31 -9.61
CA SER A 45 -1.63 -5.34 -10.86
C SER A 45 -2.09 -6.75 -11.21
N ARG A 46 -1.20 -7.75 -11.07
CA ARG A 46 -1.50 -9.16 -11.32
C ARG A 46 -2.48 -9.73 -10.29
N LEU A 47 -2.30 -9.41 -9.02
CA LEU A 47 -3.20 -9.84 -7.93
C LEU A 47 -4.61 -9.27 -8.08
N LEU A 48 -4.73 -8.04 -8.57
CA LEU A 48 -6.02 -7.41 -8.84
C LEU A 48 -6.65 -7.88 -10.17
N GLY A 49 -5.95 -8.70 -10.97
CA GLY A 49 -6.42 -9.16 -12.27
C GLY A 49 -6.52 -8.05 -13.32
N HIS A 50 -5.71 -7.00 -13.20
CA HIS A 50 -5.68 -5.91 -14.17
C HIS A 50 -4.85 -6.32 -15.40
N THR A 51 -5.49 -6.35 -16.57
CA THR A 51 -4.84 -6.65 -17.86
C THR A 51 -3.88 -5.56 -18.31
N ASN A 52 -4.08 -4.32 -17.84
CA ASN A 52 -3.26 -3.16 -18.17
C ASN A 52 -2.74 -2.51 -16.89
N ILE A 53 -1.41 -2.43 -16.74
CA ILE A 53 -0.79 -1.81 -15.56
C ILE A 53 -1.22 -0.36 -15.34
N LYS A 54 -1.64 0.35 -16.41
CA LYS A 54 -2.17 1.72 -16.32
C LYS A 54 -3.35 1.86 -15.36
N THR A 55 -4.20 0.83 -15.21
CA THR A 55 -5.31 0.89 -14.24
C THR A 55 -4.81 0.77 -12.81
N THR A 56 -3.66 0.15 -12.58
CA THR A 56 -2.98 0.11 -11.27
C THR A 56 -2.16 1.37 -11.02
N GLN A 57 -1.69 2.06 -12.07
CA GLN A 57 -0.97 3.34 -11.97
C GLN A 57 -1.81 4.50 -11.41
N ILE A 58 -3.14 4.36 -11.31
CA ILE A 58 -3.98 5.32 -10.57
C ILE A 58 -3.54 5.50 -9.11
N TYR A 59 -2.78 4.52 -8.57
CA TYR A 59 -2.21 4.57 -7.23
C TYR A 59 -0.84 5.26 -7.15
N ALA A 60 -0.34 5.85 -8.24
CA ALA A 60 1.00 6.43 -8.32
C ALA A 60 1.32 7.48 -7.23
N LYS A 61 0.31 8.21 -6.71
CA LYS A 61 0.51 9.16 -5.61
C LYS A 61 1.05 8.49 -4.35
N ILE A 62 0.60 7.27 -4.04
CA ILE A 62 1.09 6.49 -2.90
C ILE A 62 2.51 5.98 -3.17
N THR A 63 2.80 5.60 -4.43
CA THR A 63 4.14 5.21 -4.85
C THR A 63 5.15 6.33 -4.60
N ALA A 64 4.80 7.60 -4.85
CA ALA A 64 5.69 8.73 -4.58
C ALA A 64 6.03 8.90 -3.08
N GLN A 65 5.02 8.79 -2.19
CA GLN A 65 5.25 8.84 -0.75
C GLN A 65 6.15 7.70 -0.28
N LYS A 66 5.90 6.50 -0.81
CA LYS A 66 6.69 5.32 -0.50
C LYS A 66 8.14 5.43 -0.97
N ILE A 67 8.38 5.97 -2.18
CA ILE A 67 9.75 6.20 -2.66
C ILE A 67 10.54 7.05 -1.66
N SER A 68 9.94 8.13 -1.14
CA SER A 68 10.59 8.98 -0.14
C SER A 68 10.98 8.18 1.11
N GLN A 69 10.08 7.33 1.60
CA GLN A 69 10.29 6.52 2.79
C GLN A 69 11.32 5.40 2.57
N ASP A 70 11.32 4.79 1.39
CA ASP A 70 12.28 3.76 0.99
C ASP A 70 13.70 4.38 0.88
N MET A 71 13.82 5.61 0.36
CA MET A 71 15.10 6.33 0.28
C MET A 71 15.63 6.74 1.66
N GLU A 72 14.77 7.20 2.56
CA GLU A 72 15.14 7.51 3.94
C GLU A 72 15.64 6.25 4.68
N THR A 73 14.92 5.15 4.53
CA THR A 73 15.32 3.85 5.10
C THR A 73 16.66 3.38 4.56
N LEU A 74 16.91 3.58 3.27
CA LEU A 74 18.19 3.24 2.65
C LEU A 74 19.33 4.11 3.20
N SER A 75 19.11 5.42 3.35
CA SER A 75 20.09 6.36 3.92
C SER A 75 20.56 5.89 5.30
N HIS A 76 19.63 5.57 6.19
CA HIS A 76 19.96 5.09 7.53
C HIS A 76 20.77 3.79 7.53
N LYS A 77 20.41 2.83 6.66
CA LYS A 77 21.17 1.57 6.54
C LYS A 77 22.60 1.80 6.08
N LEU A 78 22.81 2.74 5.14
CA LEU A 78 24.14 3.08 4.65
C LEU A 78 24.97 3.75 5.76
N GLU A 79 24.40 4.70 6.49
CA GLU A 79 25.07 5.34 7.64
C GLU A 79 25.46 4.34 8.74
N ASP A 80 24.58 3.39 9.04
CA ASP A 80 24.87 2.34 10.01
C ASP A 80 26.00 1.42 9.55
N MET A 81 26.03 1.08 8.26
CA MET A 81 27.13 0.32 7.66
C MET A 81 28.46 1.09 7.76
N GLU A 82 28.47 2.40 7.46
CA GLU A 82 29.67 3.25 7.59
C GLU A 82 30.17 3.30 9.04
N LYS A 83 29.28 3.51 10.02
CA LYS A 83 29.64 3.50 11.44
C LYS A 83 30.23 2.16 11.88
N ASN A 84 29.68 1.05 11.39
CA ASN A 84 30.19 -0.27 11.72
C ASN A 84 31.59 -0.51 11.16
N ILE A 85 31.88 -0.02 9.95
CA ILE A 85 33.24 -0.06 9.36
C ILE A 85 34.19 0.79 10.20
N CYS A 86 33.81 2.02 10.56
CA CYS A 86 34.64 2.90 11.37
C CYS A 86 34.93 2.36 12.78
N ARG A 87 34.08 1.49 13.34
CA ARG A 87 34.31 0.84 14.65
C ARG A 87 35.16 -0.42 14.57
N ALA A 88 35.34 -0.99 13.37
CA ALA A 88 36.07 -2.23 13.14
C ALA A 88 37.55 -2.00 12.78
N ILE A 89 37.95 -0.74 12.60
CA ILE A 89 39.33 -0.28 12.33
C ILE A 89 39.83 0.44 13.59
#